data_AF-A0AAE0GS14-F1
#
_entry.id   AF-A0AAE0GS14-F1
#
_cell.length_a   1.000
_cell.length_b   1.000
_cell.length_c   1.000
_cell.angle_alpha   90.00
_cell.angle_beta   90.00
_cell.angle_gamma   90.00
#
_symmetry.space_group_name_H-M   'P 1'
#
loop_
_entity.id
_entity.type
_entity.pdbx_description
1 polymer ?
#
loop_
_entity_poly.entity_id
_entity_poly.type
_entity_poly.pdbx_seq_one_letter_code
_entity_poly.pdbx_strand_id
1 'polypeptide(L)'
;MYYSFLLETLPKLLLLQPFLADDLERQVLMWDQPWEDDYLGMLGFNTEQKVKYDPDVVYFATESLLYPSPVVHNEPSLNAMLATRAALNVAVLPAAERGLVIYCKGAANASSAQHVDNEDEIMAAIQTLVIPEDRFVIYDDALSMSAASTIELFEQAKVVIGPHGDGLSNILFSAPGTQVSLKYTLMHATPITVDASIYSAYAPNA
;
A
#
# COMPACT_ATOMS: atom_id res chain seq x y z
N MET A 1 5.17 -2.74 -9.28
CA MET A 1 3.91 -2.49 -10.08
C MET A 1 2.77 -2.14 -9.14
N TYR A 2 2.56 -2.92 -8.08
CA TYR A 2 1.57 -2.64 -7.04
C TYR A 2 1.76 -1.26 -6.37
N TYR A 3 2.98 -0.91 -5.95
CA TYR A 3 3.29 0.41 -5.40
C TYR A 3 2.85 1.55 -6.32
N SER A 4 3.32 1.51 -7.58
CA SER A 4 3.00 2.54 -8.58
C SER A 4 1.51 2.59 -8.86
N PHE A 5 0.83 1.45 -8.88
CA PHE A 5 -0.61 1.45 -9.00
C PHE A 5 -1.26 2.20 -7.84
N LEU A 6 -0.97 1.80 -6.59
CA LEU A 6 -1.66 2.32 -5.42
C LEU A 6 -1.38 3.80 -5.17
N LEU A 7 -0.11 4.21 -5.31
CA LEU A 7 0.32 5.57 -4.97
C LEU A 7 0.31 6.54 -6.16
N GLU A 8 0.37 6.06 -7.40
CA GLU A 8 0.45 6.92 -8.58
C GLU A 8 -0.75 6.78 -9.53
N THR A 9 -1.19 5.55 -9.82
CA THR A 9 -2.28 5.31 -10.78
C THR A 9 -3.65 5.52 -10.15
N LEU A 10 -3.92 4.95 -8.98
CA LEU A 10 -5.23 5.00 -8.33
C LEU A 10 -5.73 6.43 -8.06
N PRO A 11 -4.88 7.39 -7.60
CA PRO A 11 -5.32 8.77 -7.42
C PRO A 11 -5.60 9.48 -8.75
N LYS A 12 -4.85 9.15 -9.80
CA LYS A 12 -5.11 9.66 -11.15
C LYS A 12 -6.44 9.15 -11.68
N LEU A 13 -6.73 7.87 -11.46
CA LEU A 13 -8.03 7.29 -11.82
C LEU A 13 -9.16 8.01 -11.07
N LEU A 14 -9.01 8.26 -9.76
CA LEU A 14 -10.01 9.00 -9.00
C LEU A 14 -10.33 10.39 -9.61
N LEU A 15 -9.33 11.11 -10.13
CA LEU A 15 -9.56 12.38 -10.84
C LEU A 15 -10.34 12.21 -12.15
N LEU A 16 -10.16 11.08 -12.83
CA LEU A 16 -10.83 10.75 -14.08
C LEU A 16 -12.20 10.10 -13.88
N GLN A 17 -12.52 9.64 -12.66
CA GLN A 17 -13.74 8.89 -12.37
C GLN A 17 -15.02 9.58 -12.86
N PRO A 18 -15.22 10.90 -12.66
CA PRO A 18 -16.43 11.57 -13.14
C PRO A 18 -16.56 11.56 -14.66
N PHE A 19 -15.43 11.61 -15.38
CA PHE A 19 -15.41 11.52 -16.83
C PHE A 19 -15.71 10.09 -17.29
N LEU A 20 -15.21 9.07 -16.60
CA LEU A 20 -15.47 7.67 -16.96
C LEU A 20 -16.90 7.24 -16.64
N ALA A 21 -17.49 7.77 -15.57
CA ALA A 21 -18.87 7.49 -15.18
C ALA A 21 -19.92 8.13 -16.10
N ASP A 22 -19.58 9.26 -16.73
CA ASP A 22 -20.45 10.01 -17.65
C ASP A 22 -20.62 9.30 -19.01
N ASP A 23 -19.69 8.42 -19.38
CA ASP A 23 -19.65 7.80 -20.71
C ASP A 23 -18.99 6.41 -20.67
N LEU A 24 -19.81 5.37 -20.84
CA LEU A 24 -19.36 3.98 -20.80
C LEU A 24 -18.53 3.57 -22.02
N GLU A 25 -18.49 4.36 -23.09
CA GLU A 25 -17.61 4.10 -24.24
C GLU A 25 -16.17 4.56 -23.96
N ARG A 26 -15.95 5.41 -22.95
CA ARG A 26 -14.60 5.81 -22.54
C ARG A 26 -13.85 4.61 -21.95
N GLN A 27 -12.62 4.45 -22.39
CA GLN A 27 -11.76 3.34 -22.01
C GLN A 27 -10.55 3.81 -21.21
N VAL A 28 -10.05 2.95 -20.33
CA VAL A 28 -8.84 3.18 -19.53
C VAL A 28 -7.81 2.12 -19.87
N LEU A 29 -6.65 2.56 -20.34
CA LEU A 29 -5.52 1.68 -20.66
C LEU A 29 -4.75 1.32 -19.38
N MET A 30 -4.67 0.03 -19.04
CA MET A 30 -4.11 -0.46 -17.76
C MET A 30 -3.33 -1.77 -17.92
N TRP A 31 -2.53 -2.15 -16.93
CA TRP A 31 -1.77 -3.42 -16.94
C TRP A 31 -2.64 -4.68 -16.78
N ASP A 32 -3.90 -4.52 -16.38
CA ASP A 32 -4.89 -5.59 -16.28
C ASP A 32 -4.47 -6.69 -15.30
N GLN A 33 -4.11 -6.26 -14.09
CA GLN A 33 -3.80 -7.21 -13.01
C GLN A 33 -5.09 -7.54 -12.23
N PRO A 34 -5.31 -8.80 -11.81
CA PRO A 34 -6.56 -9.20 -11.14
C PRO A 34 -6.89 -8.39 -9.88
N TRP A 35 -5.87 -7.97 -9.13
CA TRP A 35 -6.04 -7.18 -7.91
C TRP A 35 -6.40 -5.71 -8.17
N GLU A 36 -6.24 -5.20 -9.40
CA GLU A 36 -6.67 -3.84 -9.77
C GLU A 36 -8.19 -3.72 -9.71
N ASP A 37 -8.90 -4.78 -10.08
CA ASP A 37 -10.36 -4.80 -10.21
C ASP A 37 -11.08 -4.59 -8.88
N ASP A 38 -10.51 -5.06 -7.77
CA ASP A 38 -11.05 -4.82 -6.44
C ASP A 38 -11.04 -3.32 -6.11
N TYR A 39 -9.91 -2.63 -6.34
CA TYR A 39 -9.79 -1.19 -6.09
C TYR A 39 -10.66 -0.38 -7.04
N LEU A 40 -10.71 -0.77 -8.32
CA LEU A 40 -11.57 -0.13 -9.32
C LEU A 40 -13.05 -0.26 -8.93
N GLY A 41 -13.48 -1.45 -8.51
CA GLY A 41 -14.84 -1.69 -8.04
C GLY A 41 -15.19 -0.84 -6.81
N MET A 42 -14.27 -0.72 -5.85
CA MET A 42 -14.46 0.14 -4.67
C MET A 42 -14.61 1.63 -5.02
N LEU A 43 -13.94 2.09 -6.08
CA LEU A 43 -14.06 3.47 -6.58
C LEU A 43 -15.21 3.66 -7.58
N GLY A 44 -16.03 2.63 -7.82
CA GLY A 44 -17.19 2.69 -8.71
C GLY A 44 -16.86 2.74 -10.20
N PHE A 45 -15.71 2.20 -10.61
CA PHE A 45 -15.39 2.03 -12.03
C PHE A 45 -16.08 0.80 -12.61
N ASN A 46 -16.52 0.89 -13.86
CA ASN A 46 -16.88 -0.29 -14.63
C ASN A 46 -15.62 -0.95 -15.18
N THR A 47 -15.32 -2.17 -14.75
CA THR A 47 -14.14 -2.92 -15.20
C THR A 47 -14.18 -3.28 -16.69
N GLU A 48 -15.36 -3.22 -17.33
CA GLU A 48 -15.50 -3.39 -18.79
C GLU A 48 -14.88 -2.23 -19.58
N GLN A 49 -14.68 -1.06 -18.96
CA GLN A 49 -13.98 0.08 -19.58
C GLN A 49 -12.45 -0.12 -19.60
N LYS A 50 -11.94 -1.16 -18.94
CA LYS A 50 -10.50 -1.46 -18.89
C LYS A 50 -10.05 -2.08 -20.21
N VAL A 51 -9.03 -1.47 -20.81
CA VAL A 51 -8.31 -2.03 -21.95
C VAL A 51 -6.93 -2.46 -21.45
N LYS A 52 -6.62 -3.74 -21.65
CA LYS A 52 -5.30 -4.27 -21.33
C LYS A 52 -4.25 -3.62 -22.22
N TYR A 53 -3.21 -3.11 -21.57
CA TYR A 53 -1.99 -2.63 -22.19
C TYR A 53 -1.19 -3.81 -22.76
N ASP A 54 -0.84 -3.68 -24.02
CA ASP A 54 0.01 -4.59 -24.78
C ASP A 54 1.16 -3.76 -25.38
N PRO A 55 2.42 -4.04 -25.01
CA PRO A 55 3.57 -3.28 -25.49
C PRO A 55 3.78 -3.36 -27.02
N ASP A 56 3.16 -4.34 -27.69
CA ASP A 56 3.28 -4.55 -29.13
C ASP A 56 2.10 -3.94 -29.92
N VAL A 57 1.19 -3.22 -29.24
CA VAL A 57 0.01 -2.59 -29.84
C VAL A 57 0.11 -1.06 -29.78
N VAL A 58 -0.28 -0.39 -30.86
CA VAL A 58 -0.44 1.07 -30.90
C VAL A 58 -1.91 1.42 -30.67
N TYR A 59 -2.16 2.23 -29.64
CA TYR A 59 -3.49 2.69 -29.25
C TYR A 59 -3.77 4.08 -29.82
N PHE A 60 -4.98 4.28 -30.33
CA PHE A 60 -5.44 5.56 -30.86
C PHE A 60 -6.68 6.00 -30.11
N ALA A 61 -6.70 7.26 -29.67
CA ALA A 61 -7.92 7.92 -29.23
C ALA A 61 -8.58 8.56 -30.46
N THR A 62 -9.84 8.21 -30.74
CA THR A 62 -10.58 8.71 -31.90
C THR A 62 -11.01 10.16 -31.76
N GLU A 63 -11.36 10.57 -30.54
CA GLU A 63 -11.88 11.92 -30.26
C GLU A 63 -10.98 12.72 -29.34
N SER A 64 -10.69 12.18 -28.15
CA SER A 64 -9.90 12.87 -27.14
C SER A 64 -9.12 11.89 -26.27
N LEU A 65 -7.92 12.31 -25.86
CA LEU A 65 -7.09 11.60 -24.89
C LEU A 65 -7.11 12.39 -23.58
N LEU A 66 -7.72 11.81 -22.54
CA LEU A 66 -7.63 12.36 -21.20
C LEU A 66 -6.35 11.85 -20.55
N TYR A 67 -5.50 12.77 -20.13
CA TYR A 67 -4.27 12.46 -19.41
C TYR A 67 -4.19 13.34 -18.15
N PRO A 68 -4.17 12.75 -16.95
CA PRO A 68 -4.03 13.50 -15.72
C PRO A 68 -2.61 14.08 -15.64
N SER A 69 -2.45 15.20 -14.94
CA SER A 69 -1.14 15.87 -14.85
C SER A 69 -0.05 14.89 -14.40
N PRO A 70 1.18 14.98 -14.95
CA PRO A 70 2.28 14.13 -14.55
C PRO A 70 2.51 14.24 -13.04
N VAL A 71 2.59 13.10 -12.37
CA VAL A 71 3.10 13.01 -10.99
C VAL A 71 4.60 12.80 -11.12
N VAL A 72 5.39 13.56 -10.34
CA VAL A 72 6.82 13.28 -10.23
C VAL A 72 6.95 11.88 -9.65
N HIS A 73 7.65 11.00 -10.38
CA HIS A 73 7.79 9.60 -10.01
C HIS A 73 8.29 9.47 -8.55
N ASN A 74 7.66 8.62 -7.76
CA ASN A 74 7.90 8.45 -6.31
C ASN A 74 7.55 9.65 -5.41
N GLU A 75 6.89 10.68 -5.91
CA GLU A 75 6.45 11.83 -5.11
C GLU A 75 4.93 12.05 -5.24
N PRO A 76 4.11 11.11 -4.72
CA PRO A 76 2.67 11.26 -4.80
C PRO A 76 2.20 12.47 -3.97
N SER A 77 1.24 13.22 -4.51
CA SER A 77 0.64 14.35 -3.81
C SER A 77 -0.11 13.89 -2.56
N LEU A 78 0.21 14.47 -1.41
CA LEU A 78 -0.50 14.18 -0.15
C LEU A 78 -2.02 14.38 -0.29
N ASN A 79 -2.46 15.44 -0.97
CA ASN A 79 -3.89 15.70 -1.17
C ASN A 79 -4.54 14.61 -2.04
N ALA A 80 -3.83 14.10 -3.06
CA ALA A 80 -4.31 13.01 -3.89
C ALA A 80 -4.40 11.70 -3.08
N MET A 81 -3.42 11.42 -2.24
CA MET A 81 -3.44 10.28 -1.31
C MET A 81 -4.60 10.35 -0.33
N LEU A 82 -4.84 11.51 0.29
CA LEU A 82 -5.96 11.70 1.21
C LEU A 82 -7.31 11.55 0.50
N ALA A 83 -7.44 12.06 -0.74
CA ALA A 83 -8.64 11.88 -1.55
C ALA A 83 -8.87 10.40 -1.90
N THR A 84 -7.83 9.67 -2.30
CA THR A 84 -7.89 8.23 -2.56
C THR A 84 -8.32 7.46 -1.32
N ARG A 85 -7.76 7.76 -0.14
CA ARG A 85 -8.18 7.14 1.12
C ARG A 85 -9.66 7.37 1.41
N ALA A 86 -10.13 8.61 1.25
CA ALA A 86 -11.53 8.94 1.46
C ALA A 86 -12.44 8.19 0.48
N ALA A 87 -12.06 8.11 -0.80
CA ALA A 87 -12.84 7.43 -1.83
C ALA A 87 -12.89 5.90 -1.63
N LEU A 88 -11.84 5.31 -1.05
CA LEU A 88 -11.80 3.90 -0.64
C LEU A 88 -12.51 3.61 0.68
N ASN A 89 -13.11 4.64 1.32
CA ASN A 89 -13.75 4.55 2.64
C ASN A 89 -12.84 4.01 3.75
N VAL A 90 -11.54 4.35 3.69
CA VAL A 90 -10.57 3.93 4.71
C VAL A 90 -10.95 4.53 6.07
N ALA A 91 -11.28 3.69 7.03
CA ALA A 91 -11.60 4.06 8.39
C ALA A 91 -10.37 4.59 9.14
N VAL A 92 -10.60 5.54 10.05
CA VAL A 92 -9.57 6.03 10.96
C VAL A 92 -9.98 5.62 12.37
N LEU A 93 -9.48 4.45 12.79
CA LEU A 93 -9.77 3.92 14.11
C LEU A 93 -8.98 4.68 15.20
N PRO A 94 -9.59 4.96 16.37
CA PRO A 94 -8.89 5.49 17.53
C PRO A 94 -7.68 4.63 17.94
N ALA A 95 -6.64 5.24 18.50
CA ALA A 95 -5.43 4.53 18.91
C ALA A 95 -5.68 3.35 19.86
N ALA A 96 -6.70 3.44 20.72
CA ALA A 96 -7.09 2.37 21.65
C ALA A 96 -7.74 1.15 20.96
N GLU A 97 -8.25 1.32 19.75
CA GLU A 97 -8.90 0.26 18.96
C GLU A 97 -7.94 -0.41 17.96
N ARG A 98 -6.71 0.13 17.82
CA ARG A 98 -5.68 -0.40 16.94
C ARG A 98 -4.74 -1.31 17.72
N GLY A 99 -4.91 -2.61 17.56
CA GLY A 99 -4.12 -3.63 18.27
C GLY A 99 -3.17 -4.43 17.39
N LEU A 100 -3.07 -4.16 16.08
CA LEU A 100 -2.26 -4.99 15.19
C LEU A 100 -0.83 -4.50 15.05
N VAL A 101 0.12 -5.41 15.27
CA VAL A 101 1.52 -5.27 14.86
C VAL A 101 1.69 -6.09 13.58
N ILE A 102 1.78 -5.40 12.45
CA ILE A 102 1.83 -6.02 11.12
C ILE A 102 3.28 -6.09 10.67
N TYR A 103 3.76 -7.27 10.32
CA TYR A 103 5.01 -7.46 9.58
C TYR A 103 4.70 -7.77 8.12
N CYS A 104 5.10 -6.87 7.23
CA CYS A 104 4.99 -7.03 5.78
C CYS A 104 6.20 -7.82 5.27
N LYS A 105 5.97 -9.03 4.77
CA LYS A 105 7.01 -9.81 4.09
C LYS A 105 7.37 -9.15 2.76
N GLY A 106 8.64 -9.29 2.36
CA GLY A 106 9.02 -8.95 1.00
C GLY A 106 8.31 -9.85 -0.02
N ALA A 107 7.97 -9.32 -1.19
CA ALA A 107 7.38 -10.11 -2.26
C ALA A 107 8.28 -11.32 -2.60
N ALA A 108 7.69 -12.46 -2.99
CA ALA A 108 8.47 -13.65 -3.36
C ALA A 108 9.48 -13.42 -4.52
N ASN A 109 9.22 -12.41 -5.36
CA ASN A 109 10.10 -11.95 -6.45
C ASN A 109 10.75 -10.59 -6.15
N ALA A 110 10.86 -10.23 -4.87
CA ALA A 110 11.53 -9.04 -4.39
C ALA A 110 12.93 -8.92 -5.01
N SER A 111 13.28 -7.70 -5.44
CA SER A 111 14.68 -7.40 -5.75
C SER A 111 15.56 -7.68 -4.53
N SER A 112 16.87 -7.89 -4.73
CA SER A 112 17.81 -8.13 -3.62
C SER A 112 17.77 -7.05 -2.53
N ALA A 113 17.35 -5.82 -2.87
CA ALA A 113 17.17 -4.71 -1.93
C ALA A 113 15.99 -4.89 -0.95
N GLN A 114 15.03 -5.75 -1.28
CA GLN A 114 13.83 -6.05 -0.49
C GLN A 114 13.93 -7.40 0.25
N HIS A 115 15.00 -8.16 0.03
CA HIS A 115 15.22 -9.44 0.69
C HIS A 115 15.74 -9.26 2.12
N VAL A 116 15.27 -10.11 3.02
CA VAL A 116 15.61 -10.09 4.45
C VAL A 116 16.21 -11.45 4.82
N ASP A 117 17.53 -11.56 4.79
CA ASP A 117 18.23 -12.85 5.01
C ASP A 117 17.86 -13.53 6.33
N ASN A 118 17.59 -12.73 7.38
CA ASN A 118 17.26 -13.19 8.72
C ASN A 118 15.79 -12.93 9.10
N GLU A 119 14.87 -13.03 8.13
CA GLU A 119 13.44 -12.75 8.33
C GLU A 119 12.82 -13.56 9.48
N ASP A 120 13.12 -14.85 9.57
CA ASP A 120 12.60 -15.72 10.64
C ASP A 120 13.06 -15.28 12.04
N GLU A 121 14.32 -14.84 12.18
CA GLU A 121 14.85 -14.32 13.45
C GLU A 121 14.18 -13.01 13.84
N ILE A 122 13.94 -12.13 12.86
CA ILE A 122 13.26 -10.86 13.07
C ILE A 122 11.81 -11.10 13.51
N MET A 123 11.08 -11.97 12.81
CA MET A 123 9.70 -12.30 13.17
C MET A 123 9.62 -12.93 14.57
N ALA A 124 10.54 -13.84 14.91
CA ALA A 124 10.64 -14.41 16.24
C ALA A 124 10.92 -13.34 17.31
N ALA A 125 11.86 -12.43 17.05
CA ALA A 125 12.16 -11.34 17.97
C ALA A 125 10.97 -10.40 18.16
N ILE A 126 10.29 -10.00 17.08
CA ILE A 126 9.08 -9.17 17.14
C ILE A 126 8.03 -9.88 17.98
N GLN A 127 7.77 -11.17 17.73
CA GLN A 127 6.77 -11.93 18.46
C GLN A 127 7.03 -11.97 19.98
N THR A 128 8.30 -11.90 20.42
CA THR A 128 8.64 -11.79 21.85
C THR A 128 8.45 -10.39 22.44
N LEU A 129 8.45 -9.35 21.61
CA LEU A 129 8.30 -7.95 22.02
C LEU A 129 6.86 -7.45 21.97
N VAL A 130 5.99 -8.11 21.20
CA VAL A 130 4.55 -7.79 21.15
C VAL A 130 3.92 -8.04 22.52
N ILE A 131 3.29 -7.01 23.09
CA ILE A 131 2.60 -7.11 24.37
C ILE A 131 1.34 -7.98 24.25
N PRO A 132 0.88 -8.65 25.33
CA PRO A 132 -0.23 -9.60 25.27
C PRO A 132 -1.55 -9.06 24.69
N GLU A 133 -1.77 -7.74 24.80
CA GLU A 133 -2.97 -7.06 24.30
C GLU A 133 -2.91 -6.80 22.78
N ASP A 134 -1.72 -6.79 22.20
CA ASP A 134 -1.51 -6.60 20.77
C ASP A 134 -1.50 -7.96 20.04
N ARG A 135 -1.82 -7.94 18.75
CA ARG A 135 -1.80 -9.13 17.89
C ARG A 135 -0.74 -8.98 16.81
N PHE A 136 0.17 -9.95 16.76
CA PHE A 136 1.16 -10.04 15.69
C PHE A 136 0.54 -10.69 14.44
N VAL A 137 0.64 -10.01 13.29
CA VAL A 137 0.14 -10.50 12.00
C VAL A 137 1.24 -10.41 10.97
N ILE A 138 1.41 -11.47 10.19
CA ILE A 138 2.30 -11.50 9.03
C ILE A 138 1.44 -11.23 7.79
N TYR A 139 1.73 -10.13 7.11
CA TYR A 139 1.14 -9.79 5.82
C TYR A 139 2.09 -10.25 4.71
N ASP A 140 1.58 -11.07 3.79
CA ASP A 140 2.33 -11.63 2.68
C ASP A 140 1.54 -11.36 1.39
N ASP A 141 2.11 -10.53 0.51
CA ASP A 141 1.50 -10.17 -0.78
C ASP A 141 1.24 -11.38 -1.69
N ALA A 142 1.87 -12.53 -1.44
CA ALA A 142 1.60 -13.76 -2.19
C ALA A 142 0.29 -14.45 -1.77
N LEU A 143 -0.21 -14.16 -0.57
CA LEU A 143 -1.49 -14.64 -0.09
C LEU A 143 -2.56 -13.69 -0.63
N SER A 144 -3.16 -14.01 -1.78
CA SER A 144 -4.14 -13.19 -2.49
C SER A 144 -5.30 -12.71 -1.59
N MET A 145 -5.10 -11.59 -0.89
CA MET A 145 -6.13 -10.87 -0.14
C MET A 145 -6.86 -9.92 -1.07
N SER A 146 -8.17 -9.75 -0.87
CA SER A 146 -8.91 -8.71 -1.57
C SER A 146 -8.48 -7.33 -1.09
N ALA A 147 -8.70 -6.29 -1.92
CA ALA A 147 -8.40 -4.92 -1.52
C ALA A 147 -9.10 -4.53 -0.20
N ALA A 148 -10.37 -4.92 -0.05
CA ALA A 148 -11.15 -4.65 1.16
C ALA A 148 -10.54 -5.29 2.42
N SER A 149 -10.12 -6.56 2.35
CA SER A 149 -9.48 -7.23 3.48
C SER A 149 -8.10 -6.65 3.79
N THR A 150 -7.35 -6.21 2.78
CA THR A 150 -6.08 -5.50 2.98
C THR A 150 -6.31 -4.16 3.66
N ILE A 151 -7.32 -3.38 3.23
CA ILE A 151 -7.68 -2.11 3.88
C ILE A 151 -8.07 -2.35 5.33
N GLU A 152 -9.00 -3.26 5.62
CA GLU A 152 -9.47 -3.59 6.97
C GLU A 152 -8.33 -4.01 7.91
N LEU A 153 -7.37 -4.80 7.39
CA LEU A 153 -6.19 -5.21 8.15
C LEU A 153 -5.34 -3.99 8.55
N PHE A 154 -5.06 -3.09 7.60
CA PHE A 154 -4.17 -1.95 7.82
C PHE A 154 -4.85 -0.79 8.58
N GLU A 155 -6.18 -0.66 8.56
CA GLU A 155 -6.94 0.26 9.41
C GLU A 155 -6.71 0.00 10.91
N GLN A 156 -6.55 -1.28 11.28
CA GLN A 156 -6.31 -1.75 12.64
C GLN A 156 -4.82 -1.68 13.06
N ALA A 157 -3.94 -1.24 12.15
CA ALA A 157 -2.51 -1.21 12.39
C ALA A 157 -2.14 -0.20 13.49
N LYS A 158 -1.55 -0.73 14.56
CA LYS A 158 -0.83 0.03 15.59
C LYS A 158 0.60 0.31 15.12
N VAL A 159 1.26 -0.73 14.60
CA VAL A 159 2.62 -0.71 14.08
C VAL A 159 2.66 -1.48 12.76
N VAL A 160 3.36 -0.94 11.77
CA VAL A 160 3.71 -1.63 10.52
C VAL A 160 5.22 -1.74 10.40
N ILE A 161 5.71 -2.94 10.14
CA ILE A 161 7.13 -3.29 10.09
C ILE A 161 7.39 -3.97 8.74
N GLY A 162 8.45 -3.61 8.03
CA GLY A 162 8.79 -4.30 6.79
C GLY A 162 10.04 -3.77 6.09
N PRO A 163 10.48 -4.45 5.02
CA PRO A 163 11.52 -3.93 4.15
C PRO A 163 11.02 -2.69 3.40
N HIS A 164 11.95 -1.77 3.10
CA HIS A 164 11.64 -0.59 2.29
C HIS A 164 11.17 -0.99 0.88
N GLY A 165 10.08 -0.40 0.38
CA GLY A 165 9.60 -0.57 -1.00
C GLY A 165 8.12 -0.93 -1.08
N ASP A 166 7.75 -1.67 -2.12
CA ASP A 166 6.35 -1.94 -2.50
C ASP A 166 5.52 -2.58 -1.37
N GLY A 167 6.12 -3.44 -0.54
CA GLY A 167 5.45 -4.12 0.56
C GLY A 167 4.90 -3.20 1.66
N LEU A 168 5.36 -1.94 1.72
CA LEU A 168 4.87 -0.94 2.68
C LEU A 168 3.87 0.05 2.06
N SER A 169 3.49 -0.08 0.79
CA SER A 169 2.52 0.83 0.15
C SER A 169 1.18 0.86 0.90
N ASN A 170 0.81 -0.26 1.53
CA ASN A 170 -0.44 -0.44 2.27
C ASN A 170 -0.51 0.41 3.56
N ILE A 171 0.59 1.05 4.01
CA ILE A 171 0.51 2.09 5.06
C ILE A 171 -0.44 3.23 4.67
N LEU A 172 -0.72 3.39 3.37
CA LEU A 172 -1.75 4.30 2.86
C LEU A 172 -3.11 4.04 3.52
N PHE A 173 -3.39 2.86 4.07
CA PHE A 173 -4.67 2.55 4.72
C PHE A 173 -4.63 2.69 6.24
N SER A 174 -3.45 2.84 6.84
CA SER A 174 -3.32 2.96 8.29
C SER A 174 -3.75 4.32 8.84
N ALA A 175 -4.18 4.39 10.10
CA ALA A 175 -4.52 5.66 10.73
C ALA A 175 -3.31 6.61 10.82
N PRO A 176 -3.50 7.94 10.74
CA PRO A 176 -2.45 8.90 11.08
C PRO A 176 -1.87 8.62 12.48
N GLY A 177 -0.55 8.63 12.60
CA GLY A 177 0.13 8.28 13.85
C GLY A 177 0.37 6.78 14.06
N THR A 178 0.03 5.90 13.11
CA THR A 178 0.58 4.53 13.06
C THR A 178 2.10 4.59 12.98
N GLN A 179 2.77 3.79 13.83
CA GLN A 179 4.23 3.70 13.82
C GLN A 179 4.69 2.84 12.65
N VAL A 180 5.72 3.29 11.93
CA VAL A 180 6.30 2.57 10.80
C VAL A 180 7.77 2.32 11.10
N SER A 181 8.17 1.04 11.09
CA SER A 181 9.58 0.63 11.27
C SER A 181 10.12 0.08 9.97
N LEU A 182 11.08 0.80 9.38
CA LEU A 182 11.71 0.49 8.11
C LEU A 182 13.01 -0.28 8.33
N LYS A 183 13.15 -1.46 7.70
CA LYS A 183 14.46 -2.10 7.59
C LYS A 183 15.27 -1.38 6.51
N TYR A 184 16.38 -0.77 6.91
CA TYR A 184 17.48 -0.42 6.00
C TYR A 184 18.44 -1.59 5.93
N THR A 185 18.59 -2.20 4.75
CA THR A 185 19.75 -3.05 4.48
C THR A 185 20.96 -2.12 4.38
N LEU A 186 21.69 -1.95 5.48
CA LEU A 186 23.07 -1.51 5.41
C LEU A 186 23.81 -2.60 4.63
N MET A 187 24.13 -2.33 3.36
CA MET A 187 25.11 -3.10 2.60
C MET A 187 26.48 -2.92 3.29
N HIS A 188 26.69 -3.53 4.46
CA HIS A 188 27.97 -3.93 5.03
C HIS A 188 27.72 -4.55 6.42
N ALA A 189 28.13 -5.82 6.54
CA ALA A 189 28.09 -6.71 7.70
C ALA A 189 28.26 -6.02 9.06
N THR A 190 27.15 -5.76 9.76
CA THR A 190 27.14 -5.63 11.21
C THR A 190 25.80 -6.12 11.75
N PRO A 191 25.76 -7.05 12.73
CA PRO A 191 24.50 -7.52 13.29
C PRO A 191 23.76 -6.36 13.99
N ILE A 192 22.52 -6.12 13.57
CA ILE A 192 21.63 -5.14 14.20
C ILE A 192 21.17 -5.74 15.53
N THR A 193 21.55 -5.10 16.63
CA THR A 193 20.90 -5.34 17.93
C THR A 193 19.61 -4.54 17.92
N VAL A 194 18.46 -5.20 18.01
CA VAL A 194 17.17 -4.51 18.17
C VAL A 194 17.17 -3.88 19.55
N ASP A 195 17.41 -2.57 19.62
CA ASP A 195 17.35 -1.82 20.87
C ASP A 195 15.87 -1.55 21.22
N ALA A 196 15.43 -2.12 22.35
CA ALA A 196 14.09 -1.93 22.88
C ALA A 196 13.81 -0.48 23.33
N SER A 197 14.79 0.43 23.26
CA SER A 197 14.63 1.84 23.60
C SER A 197 13.71 2.64 22.65
N ILE A 198 13.43 2.13 21.44
CA ILE A 198 12.53 2.77 20.47
C ILE A 198 11.08 2.86 21.00
N TYR A 199 10.69 2.02 21.97
CA TYR A 199 9.37 2.06 22.60
C TYR A 199 9.13 3.26 23.53
N SER A 200 10.15 4.02 23.92
CA SER A 200 10.00 5.08 24.94
C SER A 200 9.88 6.51 24.40
N ALA A 201 10.13 6.73 23.11
CA ALA A 201 10.36 8.08 22.60
C ALA A 201 9.21 8.59 21.73
N TYR A 202 7.95 8.50 22.16
CA TYR A 202 6.85 9.38 21.69
C TYR A 202 5.61 9.20 22.59
N ALA A 203 5.67 9.76 23.80
CA ALA A 203 4.48 10.16 24.54
C ALA A 203 4.29 11.67 24.30
N PRO A 204 3.28 12.11 23.54
CA PRO A 204 2.97 13.53 23.49
C PRO A 204 2.44 13.96 24.87
N ASN A 205 2.98 15.07 25.37
CA ASN A 205 2.62 15.68 26.64
C ASN A 205 1.10 15.80 26.79
N ALA A 206 0.62 15.38 27.97
CA ALA A 206 -0.74 15.62 28.48
C ALA A 206 -1.08 17.12 28.59
#